data_AF-A0A8D8WBW3-F1
#
_entry.id   AF-A0A8D8WBW3-F1
#
_cell.length_a   1.000
_cell.length_b   1.000
_cell.length_c   1.000
_cell.angle_alpha   90.00
_cell.angle_beta   90.00
_cell.angle_gamma   90.00
#
_symmetry.space_group_name_H-M   'P 1'
#
loop_
_entity.id
_entity.type
_entity.pdbx_description
1 polymer ?
#
loop_
_entity_poly.entity_id
_entity_poly.type
_entity_poly.pdbx_seq_one_letter_code
_entity_poly.pdbx_strand_id
1 'polypeptide(L)'
;MESQVTQPGQGIGVGLSVRKYIAAGSGTGDSGTGDLNRNEETIEMSLVWTMGVVQFRNRNQTHRRYYSKWFPGENVFSAELMSEYALTHYKEWNQAIDSWQKPTLEDEHLPSWYKSCIFNELYYISDGGTVWFRDEDESALDPEDPRKQFGRFAYLEGHEYRMYNTFDVHFYASFSLGTLWPRLEQCLMQEFRDSVYAVIDQERWLMHSGEWCQRKKPLSVPHDLGNPEEEPFELINAYNIYDVSDWKDLNLKFIISLYRDYTVSHDVGFLSRMFPCALDLIRKCDSFDKQGLGIVQNGGFPDQTFDCWTMTGVSAYCGGLHIAALACLVEMAALLGHEDEKQEFQTKLTKASQVYHDLLWTGSYYRFDSSHSKHSQSIMADQLCGYLFLKASGVNTQAIFPAAHIDKTLDTIFSTNVKGFHLGSMGAVNGMNPDGTLDRFAIQSEEVWTGVTYLLAATMLYEGRQDQAWVTAGGLYRTVYERIGLGFETPEGLTGDRTYRSGGYMRALAVYAMQQAYNKGNKSH
;
A
#
# COMPACT_ATOMS: atom_id res chain seq x y z
N MET A 1 27.55 27.27 -23.84
CA MET A 1 26.15 26.87 -23.56
C MET A 1 25.31 27.46 -24.67
N GLU A 2 24.77 26.65 -25.56
CA GLU A 2 23.69 27.08 -26.45
C GLU A 2 22.46 26.27 -26.01
N SER A 3 21.55 26.89 -25.26
CA SER A 3 20.20 26.37 -25.06
C SER A 3 19.41 26.65 -26.34
N GLN A 4 19.04 25.61 -27.08
CA GLN A 4 18.05 25.78 -28.16
C GLN A 4 16.65 25.73 -27.53
N VAL A 5 16.01 26.90 -27.52
CA VAL A 5 14.71 27.17 -26.89
C VAL A 5 13.62 27.22 -27.96
N THR A 6 12.57 26.42 -27.81
CA THR A 6 11.31 26.60 -28.55
C THR A 6 10.52 27.77 -27.97
N GLN A 7 10.02 28.66 -28.84
CA GLN A 7 9.35 29.92 -28.52
C GLN A 7 8.09 29.78 -27.61
N PRO A 8 7.68 30.88 -26.93
CA PRO A 8 6.70 30.84 -25.84
C PRO A 8 5.26 30.79 -26.36
N GLY A 9 4.56 29.69 -26.08
CA GLY A 9 3.11 29.72 -25.87
C GLY A 9 2.83 29.84 -24.37
N GLN A 10 1.70 30.44 -23.98
CA GLN A 10 1.17 30.22 -22.62
C GLN A 10 0.92 28.71 -22.46
N GLY A 11 1.85 28.03 -21.80
CA GLY A 11 1.84 26.57 -21.71
C GLY A 11 3.20 26.04 -21.26
N ILE A 12 3.16 24.96 -20.49
CA ILE A 12 4.23 24.02 -20.12
C ILE A 12 5.63 24.45 -20.58
N GLY A 13 6.46 24.90 -19.63
CA GLY A 13 7.90 25.04 -19.88
C GLY A 13 8.58 23.67 -19.87
N VAL A 14 9.14 23.24 -20.99
CA VAL A 14 10.05 22.07 -21.06
C VAL A 14 11.46 22.61 -21.30
N GLY A 15 12.42 22.22 -20.46
CA GLY A 15 13.82 22.62 -20.58
C GLY A 15 14.72 21.41 -20.80
N LEU A 16 15.61 21.49 -21.79
CA LEU A 16 16.69 20.53 -22.03
C LEU A 16 18.03 21.28 -22.00
N SER A 17 18.93 20.90 -21.10
CA SER A 17 20.29 21.45 -21.05
C SER A 17 21.34 20.37 -21.22
N VAL A 18 22.44 20.73 -21.89
CA VAL A 18 23.58 19.86 -22.19
C VAL A 18 24.88 20.54 -21.74
N ARG A 19 25.67 19.84 -20.92
CA ARG A 19 27.05 20.23 -20.53
C ARG A 19 28.03 19.19 -21.10
N LYS A 20 29.02 19.64 -21.87
CA LYS A 20 30.10 18.78 -22.39
C LYS A 20 31.37 19.00 -21.55
N TYR A 21 31.96 17.92 -21.05
CA TYR A 21 33.30 17.94 -20.44
C TYR A 21 34.28 17.19 -21.35
N ILE A 22 35.41 17.81 -21.64
CA ILE A 22 36.55 17.15 -22.28
C ILE A 22 37.55 16.89 -21.16
N ALA A 23 37.68 15.63 -20.73
CA ALA A 23 38.75 15.25 -19.81
C ALA A 23 40.09 15.39 -20.54
N ALA A 24 40.94 16.30 -20.10
CA ALA A 24 42.34 16.32 -20.52
C ALA A 24 43.04 15.13 -19.85
N GLY A 25 43.42 14.11 -20.63
CA GLY A 25 44.15 12.96 -20.11
C GLY A 25 45.39 13.43 -19.35
N SER A 26 45.50 13.07 -18.08
CA SER A 26 46.71 13.27 -17.28
C SER A 26 47.78 12.31 -17.77
N GLY A 27 48.46 12.65 -18.85
CA GLY A 27 49.67 11.97 -19.29
C GLY A 27 50.84 12.37 -18.40
N THR A 28 51.11 11.62 -17.33
CA THR A 28 52.49 11.47 -16.87
C THR A 28 53.19 10.58 -17.89
N GLY A 29 53.93 11.20 -18.81
CA GLY A 29 54.77 10.45 -19.73
C GLY A 29 55.83 9.69 -18.95
N ASP A 30 55.71 8.37 -18.92
CA ASP A 30 56.89 7.53 -18.99
C ASP A 30 56.68 6.45 -20.05
N SER A 31 57.80 6.17 -20.69
CA SER A 31 57.99 5.58 -22.00
C SER A 31 57.44 4.15 -22.17
N GLY A 32 56.70 3.97 -23.27
CA GLY A 32 56.88 2.80 -24.13
C GLY A 32 56.01 1.57 -23.89
N THR A 33 54.72 1.66 -24.19
CA THR A 33 53.97 0.65 -24.98
C THR A 33 52.71 1.32 -25.50
N GLY A 34 52.47 1.21 -26.81
CA GLY A 34 51.34 1.87 -27.48
C GLY A 34 50.00 1.29 -27.05
N ASP A 35 49.31 1.97 -26.14
CA ASP A 35 47.86 1.91 -26.02
C ASP A 35 47.30 3.27 -26.41
N LEU A 36 46.35 3.25 -27.34
CA LEU A 36 45.62 4.42 -27.81
C LEU A 36 44.79 4.98 -26.64
N ASN A 37 45.29 6.03 -25.99
CA ASN A 37 44.49 6.89 -25.10
C ASN A 37 43.30 7.46 -25.89
N ARG A 38 42.16 6.75 -25.90
CA ARG A 38 40.88 7.35 -26.27
C ARG A 38 40.48 8.28 -25.13
N ASN A 39 40.49 9.59 -25.38
CA ASN A 39 39.81 10.54 -24.50
C ASN A 39 38.34 10.12 -24.40
N GLU A 40 37.90 9.64 -23.24
CA GLU A 40 36.47 9.47 -22.96
C GLU A 40 35.85 10.87 -22.81
N GLU A 41 35.02 11.27 -23.77
CA GLU A 41 34.22 12.49 -23.67
C GLU A 41 32.93 12.17 -22.92
N THR A 42 32.70 12.83 -21.78
CA THR A 42 31.46 12.70 -21.01
C THR A 42 30.54 13.88 -21.31
N ILE A 43 29.31 13.58 -21.71
CA ILE A 43 28.24 14.57 -21.90
C ILE A 43 27.22 14.38 -20.78
N GLU A 44 26.96 15.45 -20.03
CA GLU A 44 25.92 15.51 -19.00
C GLU A 44 24.69 16.20 -19.57
N MET A 45 23.50 15.61 -19.39
CA MET A 45 22.23 16.14 -19.87
C MET A 45 21.21 16.18 -18.74
N SER A 46 20.34 17.19 -18.73
CA SER A 46 19.16 17.22 -17.85
C SER A 46 17.91 17.60 -18.63
N LEU A 47 16.82 16.88 -18.35
CA LEU A 47 15.48 17.15 -18.84
C LEU A 47 14.62 17.56 -17.65
N VAL A 48 13.95 18.71 -17.76
CA VAL A 48 13.07 19.24 -16.71
C VAL A 48 11.80 19.81 -17.32
N TRP A 49 10.74 19.88 -16.51
CA TRP A 49 9.48 20.50 -16.89
C TRP A 49 8.91 21.30 -15.72
N THR A 50 8.33 22.46 -16.03
CA THR A 50 7.62 23.31 -15.08
C THR A 50 6.12 23.22 -15.36
N MET A 51 5.44 22.38 -14.59
CA MET A 51 3.97 22.19 -14.58
C MET A 51 3.48 22.31 -13.14
N GLY A 52 3.62 23.51 -12.58
CA GLY A 52 3.46 23.75 -11.14
C GLY A 52 2.00 23.77 -10.72
N VAL A 53 1.10 24.21 -11.60
CA VAL A 53 -0.32 24.38 -11.34
C VAL A 53 -1.09 23.18 -11.89
N VAL A 54 -2.00 22.65 -11.07
CA VAL A 54 -2.88 21.54 -11.43
C VAL A 54 -4.31 21.94 -11.14
N GLN A 55 -5.19 21.67 -12.10
CA GLN A 55 -6.64 21.74 -11.95
C GLN A 55 -7.21 20.40 -12.40
N PHE A 56 -8.10 19.83 -11.59
CA PHE A 56 -8.84 18.63 -11.97
C PHE A 56 -10.03 18.98 -12.86
N ARG A 57 -10.78 17.96 -13.27
CA ARG A 57 -11.83 18.09 -14.28
C ARG A 57 -12.88 19.14 -13.91
N ASN A 58 -13.30 19.19 -12.64
CA ASN A 58 -14.31 20.13 -12.17
C ASN A 58 -13.79 21.57 -12.05
N ARG A 59 -12.48 21.73 -11.85
CA ARG A 59 -11.80 23.04 -11.68
C ARG A 59 -12.36 23.84 -10.50
N ASN A 60 -12.82 23.16 -9.43
CA ASN A 60 -13.27 23.84 -8.21
C ASN A 60 -12.07 24.49 -7.51
N GLN A 61 -10.92 23.81 -7.55
CA GLN A 61 -9.70 24.25 -6.90
C GLN A 61 -8.52 24.34 -7.86
N THR A 62 -7.54 25.15 -7.47
CA THR A 62 -6.25 25.23 -8.16
C THR A 62 -5.17 24.80 -7.18
N HIS A 63 -4.48 23.72 -7.50
CA HIS A 63 -3.42 23.18 -6.66
C HIS A 63 -2.06 23.58 -7.21
N ARG A 64 -1.07 23.66 -6.32
CA ARG A 64 0.34 23.82 -6.69
C ARG A 64 1.13 22.57 -6.31
N ARG A 65 1.85 21.99 -7.27
CA ARG A 65 2.77 20.88 -7.02
C ARG A 65 3.81 21.26 -5.98
N TYR A 66 4.15 20.31 -5.13
CA TYR A 66 5.00 20.52 -3.96
C TYR A 66 6.38 21.09 -4.32
N TYR A 67 6.96 20.65 -5.44
CA TYR A 67 8.25 21.17 -5.92
C TYR A 67 8.26 22.70 -6.16
N SER A 68 7.08 23.31 -6.39
CA SER A 68 6.95 24.77 -6.60
C SER A 68 7.35 25.59 -5.37
N LYS A 69 7.53 24.96 -4.20
CA LYS A 69 8.14 25.58 -3.02
C LYS A 69 9.56 26.09 -3.30
N TRP A 70 10.31 25.40 -4.16
CA TRP A 70 11.67 25.76 -4.55
C TRP A 70 11.74 26.39 -5.95
N PHE A 71 10.86 25.97 -6.87
CA PHE A 71 10.83 26.46 -8.25
C PHE A 71 9.41 26.95 -8.62
N PRO A 72 9.00 28.15 -8.15
CA PRO A 72 7.60 28.59 -8.20
C PRO A 72 7.11 29.05 -9.59
N GLY A 73 8.02 29.36 -10.52
CA GLY A 73 7.64 29.90 -11.83
C GLY A 73 7.21 28.82 -12.81
N GLU A 74 6.20 29.13 -13.62
CA GLU A 74 5.75 28.32 -14.75
C GLU A 74 6.29 28.91 -16.06
N ASN A 75 7.59 29.11 -16.10
CA ASN A 75 8.24 29.80 -17.19
C ASN A 75 9.62 29.21 -17.47
N VAL A 76 10.18 29.61 -18.62
CA VAL A 76 11.49 29.15 -19.10
C VAL A 76 12.58 29.39 -18.06
N PHE A 77 12.56 30.53 -17.36
CA PHE A 77 13.55 30.84 -16.34
C PHE A 77 13.53 29.84 -15.17
N SER A 78 12.35 29.41 -14.72
CA SER A 78 12.25 28.35 -13.70
C SER A 78 12.72 26.99 -14.23
N ALA A 79 12.48 26.67 -15.50
CA ALA A 79 13.01 25.46 -16.11
C ALA A 79 14.56 25.51 -16.21
N GLU A 80 15.14 26.64 -16.59
CA GLU A 80 16.60 26.84 -16.60
C GLU A 80 17.21 26.64 -15.20
N LEU A 81 16.60 27.25 -14.17
CA LEU A 81 17.04 27.07 -12.79
C LEU A 81 16.95 25.62 -12.31
N MET A 82 15.86 24.91 -12.62
CA MET A 82 15.73 23.48 -12.28
C MET A 82 16.79 22.64 -12.99
N SER A 83 17.04 22.93 -14.27
CA SER A 83 18.01 22.23 -15.10
C SER A 83 19.44 22.45 -14.62
N GLU A 84 19.79 23.69 -14.25
CA GLU A 84 21.07 24.04 -13.64
C GLU A 84 21.24 23.36 -12.27
N TYR A 85 20.19 23.38 -11.44
CA TYR A 85 20.19 22.72 -10.14
C TYR A 85 20.46 21.22 -10.29
N ALA A 86 19.78 20.54 -11.22
CA ALA A 86 19.98 19.13 -11.50
C ALA A 86 21.42 18.82 -11.96
N LEU A 87 21.94 19.57 -12.93
CA LEU A 87 23.31 19.37 -13.44
C LEU A 87 24.39 19.68 -12.40
N THR A 88 24.06 20.42 -11.35
CA THR A 88 24.99 20.75 -10.27
C THR A 88 24.97 19.70 -9.16
N HIS A 89 23.83 19.05 -8.90
CA HIS A 89 23.66 18.16 -7.74
C HIS A 89 23.52 16.66 -8.10
N TYR A 90 23.40 16.28 -9.38
CA TYR A 90 23.11 14.88 -9.75
C TYR A 90 24.13 13.86 -9.19
N LYS A 91 25.39 14.26 -9.00
CA LYS A 91 26.43 13.39 -8.41
C LYS A 91 26.15 13.07 -6.94
N GLU A 92 25.68 14.05 -6.18
CA GLU A 92 25.25 13.86 -4.79
C GLU A 92 24.00 12.96 -4.74
N TRP A 93 23.07 13.15 -5.69
CA TRP A 93 21.88 12.29 -5.80
C TRP A 93 22.24 10.85 -6.14
N ASN A 94 23.17 10.62 -7.08
CA ASN A 94 23.67 9.28 -7.38
C ASN A 94 24.26 8.61 -6.14
N GLN A 95 25.10 9.33 -5.38
CA GLN A 95 25.67 8.80 -4.14
C GLN A 95 24.59 8.49 -3.09
N ALA A 96 23.58 9.35 -2.96
CA ALA A 96 22.46 9.10 -2.06
C ALA A 96 21.67 7.86 -2.49
N ILE A 97 21.38 7.73 -3.80
CA ILE A 97 20.70 6.58 -4.40
C ILE A 97 21.47 5.29 -4.14
N ASP A 98 22.76 5.28 -4.46
CA ASP A 98 23.64 4.13 -4.20
C ASP A 98 23.63 3.77 -2.72
N SER A 99 23.75 4.77 -1.83
CA SER A 99 23.86 4.56 -0.39
C SER A 99 22.63 3.88 0.22
N TRP A 100 21.42 4.23 -0.21
CA TRP A 100 20.20 3.61 0.34
C TRP A 100 19.92 2.23 -0.25
N GLN A 101 20.32 1.97 -1.50
CA GLN A 101 20.13 0.67 -2.15
C GLN A 101 21.19 -0.36 -1.73
N LYS A 102 22.42 0.10 -1.49
CA LYS A 102 23.60 -0.72 -1.23
C LYS A 102 23.39 -1.82 -0.17
N PRO A 103 22.79 -1.57 1.01
CA PRO A 103 22.60 -2.62 2.01
C PRO A 103 21.82 -3.83 1.50
N THR A 104 20.77 -3.60 0.70
CA THR A 104 19.96 -4.67 0.10
C THR A 104 20.67 -5.30 -1.10
N LEU A 105 21.37 -4.51 -1.93
CA LEU A 105 22.08 -5.01 -3.10
C LEU A 105 23.28 -5.90 -2.73
N GLU A 106 23.98 -5.57 -1.65
CA GLU A 106 25.17 -6.30 -1.17
C GLU A 106 24.84 -7.48 -0.26
N ASP A 107 23.59 -7.62 0.22
CA ASP A 107 23.20 -8.77 1.04
C ASP A 107 23.20 -10.07 0.21
N GLU A 108 24.17 -10.95 0.44
CA GLU A 108 24.34 -12.22 -0.27
C GLU A 108 23.23 -13.24 0.01
N HIS A 109 22.47 -13.07 1.09
CA HIS A 109 21.37 -13.97 1.47
C HIS A 109 20.07 -13.63 0.74
N LEU A 110 19.96 -12.44 0.15
CA LEU A 110 18.79 -12.05 -0.63
C LEU A 110 18.88 -12.58 -2.08
N PRO A 111 17.83 -13.24 -2.59
CA PRO A 111 17.80 -13.69 -3.99
C PRO A 111 17.96 -12.54 -4.99
N SER A 112 18.69 -12.76 -6.09
CA SER A 112 18.92 -11.74 -7.12
C SER A 112 17.62 -11.18 -7.70
N TRP A 113 16.61 -12.04 -7.90
CA TRP A 113 15.28 -11.64 -8.38
C TRP A 113 14.59 -10.69 -7.40
N TYR A 114 14.77 -10.90 -6.09
CA TYR A 114 14.14 -10.08 -5.06
C TYR A 114 14.77 -8.69 -5.02
N LYS A 115 16.10 -8.59 -5.17
CA LYS A 115 16.82 -7.33 -5.30
C LYS A 115 16.31 -6.49 -6.47
N SER A 116 15.98 -7.12 -7.60
CA SER A 116 15.31 -6.42 -8.70
C SER A 116 13.89 -5.99 -8.32
N CYS A 117 13.10 -6.90 -7.76
CA CYS A 117 11.71 -6.67 -7.40
C CYS A 117 11.51 -5.50 -6.42
N ILE A 118 12.25 -5.49 -5.31
CA ILE A 118 12.06 -4.53 -4.21
C ILE A 118 12.28 -3.09 -4.68
N PHE A 119 13.21 -2.85 -5.60
CA PHE A 119 13.46 -1.52 -6.15
C PHE A 119 12.55 -1.19 -7.32
N ASN A 120 12.32 -2.15 -8.22
CA ASN A 120 11.56 -1.87 -9.45
C ASN A 120 10.07 -1.65 -9.16
N GLU A 121 9.46 -2.31 -8.17
CA GLU A 121 8.06 -2.05 -7.80
C GLU A 121 7.82 -0.62 -7.28
N LEU A 122 8.86 0.07 -6.79
CA LEU A 122 8.74 1.47 -6.37
C LEU A 122 8.47 2.45 -7.51
N TYR A 123 8.59 2.02 -8.77
CA TYR A 123 8.22 2.85 -9.93
C TYR A 123 6.83 3.47 -9.75
N TYR A 124 5.90 2.71 -9.14
CA TYR A 124 4.51 3.09 -9.00
C TYR A 124 4.30 4.29 -8.07
N ILE A 125 5.23 4.56 -7.13
CA ILE A 125 5.17 5.79 -6.31
C ILE A 125 5.27 7.05 -7.18
N SER A 126 5.94 6.97 -8.32
CA SER A 126 6.03 8.08 -9.28
C SER A 126 5.02 7.95 -10.42
N ASP A 127 4.82 6.73 -10.93
CA ASP A 127 4.03 6.47 -12.14
C ASP A 127 2.53 6.22 -11.87
N GLY A 128 2.14 6.04 -10.61
CA GLY A 128 0.76 5.82 -10.18
C GLY A 128 -0.11 7.09 -10.23
N GLY A 129 0.07 7.96 -11.22
CA GLY A 129 -0.67 9.23 -11.32
C GLY A 129 -0.46 10.16 -10.11
N THR A 130 0.72 10.08 -9.48
CA THR A 130 0.98 10.72 -8.19
C THR A 130 0.82 12.23 -8.24
N VAL A 131 0.07 12.74 -7.27
CA VAL A 131 -0.09 14.16 -6.96
C VAL A 131 0.52 14.45 -5.60
N TRP A 132 1.39 15.45 -5.58
CA TRP A 132 1.96 15.96 -4.36
C TRP A 132 1.82 17.47 -4.40
N PHE A 133 0.93 18.00 -3.55
CA PHE A 133 0.56 19.41 -3.54
C PHE A 133 1.05 20.11 -2.29
N ARG A 134 1.31 21.41 -2.42
CA ARG A 134 1.45 22.30 -1.28
C ARG A 134 0.09 22.46 -0.62
N ASP A 135 0.09 22.61 0.70
CA ASP A 135 -1.07 23.15 1.38
C ASP A 135 -1.04 24.68 1.23
N GLU A 136 -2.10 25.26 0.68
CA GLU A 136 -2.19 26.71 0.47
C GLU A 136 -2.97 27.39 1.62
N ASP A 137 -3.66 26.62 2.47
CA ASP A 137 -4.37 27.11 3.65
C ASP A 137 -3.97 26.35 4.92
N GLU A 138 -2.72 26.56 5.33
CA GLU A 138 -2.17 25.99 6.56
C GLU A 138 -2.88 26.49 7.84
N SER A 139 -3.75 27.51 7.74
CA SER A 139 -4.38 28.15 8.90
C SER A 139 -5.45 27.29 9.56
N ALA A 140 -6.08 26.40 8.79
CA ALA A 140 -7.09 25.46 9.26
C ALA A 140 -6.50 24.20 9.91
N LEU A 141 -5.21 23.94 9.70
CA LEU A 141 -4.54 22.73 10.20
C LEU A 141 -3.97 22.91 11.61
N ASP A 142 -3.93 21.82 12.38
CA ASP A 142 -3.22 21.76 13.66
C ASP A 142 -1.74 22.17 13.49
N PRO A 143 -1.14 22.93 14.44
CA PRO A 143 0.27 23.33 14.36
C PRO A 143 1.25 22.18 14.10
N GLU A 144 0.96 20.99 14.63
CA GLU A 144 1.79 19.78 14.52
C GLU A 144 1.30 18.84 13.40
N ASP A 145 0.46 19.34 12.48
CA ASP A 145 0.04 18.58 11.31
C ASP A 145 1.18 18.49 10.29
N PRO A 146 1.63 17.27 9.91
CA PRO A 146 2.74 17.10 8.97
C PRO A 146 2.45 17.71 7.58
N ARG A 147 1.18 17.90 7.21
CA ARG A 147 0.81 18.50 5.91
C ARG A 147 1.28 19.94 5.74
N LYS A 148 1.49 20.69 6.84
CA LYS A 148 2.11 22.04 6.77
C LYS A 148 3.52 21.98 6.20
N GLN A 149 4.30 21.00 6.64
CA GLN A 149 5.67 20.86 6.19
C GLN A 149 5.75 20.10 4.87
N PHE A 150 5.02 19.00 4.74
CA PHE A 150 5.17 18.01 3.69
C PHE A 150 4.03 18.03 2.65
N GLY A 151 3.05 18.91 2.76
CA GLY A 151 1.96 19.03 1.81
C GLY A 151 0.98 17.84 1.82
N ARG A 152 0.16 17.77 0.77
CA ARG A 152 -0.87 16.73 0.58
C ARG A 152 -0.41 15.76 -0.51
N PHE A 153 -0.48 14.46 -0.22
CA PHE A 153 0.07 13.42 -1.09
C PHE A 153 -1.00 12.39 -1.44
N ALA A 154 -1.13 12.08 -2.74
CA ALA A 154 -1.97 11.00 -3.20
C ALA A 154 -1.45 10.35 -4.48
N TYR A 155 -1.80 9.08 -4.67
CA TYR A 155 -1.49 8.30 -5.86
C TYR A 155 -2.64 7.36 -6.15
N LEU A 156 -2.84 7.02 -7.42
CA LEU A 156 -3.97 6.22 -7.90
C LEU A 156 -3.84 4.77 -7.46
N GLU A 157 -4.97 4.14 -7.23
CA GLU A 157 -5.09 2.70 -7.01
C GLU A 157 -4.50 1.89 -8.17
N GLY A 158 -4.88 2.25 -9.40
CA GLY A 158 -4.36 1.68 -10.62
C GLY A 158 -4.43 2.65 -11.81
N HIS A 159 -3.79 2.30 -12.93
CA HIS A 159 -3.94 3.07 -14.18
C HIS A 159 -5.36 2.98 -14.78
N GLU A 160 -6.05 1.87 -14.53
CA GLU A 160 -7.45 1.63 -14.91
C GLU A 160 -8.44 2.10 -13.83
N TYR A 161 -8.07 1.90 -12.56
CA TYR A 161 -8.90 2.25 -11.39
C TYR A 161 -8.42 3.58 -10.82
N ARG A 162 -8.95 4.68 -11.38
CA ARG A 162 -8.43 6.03 -11.14
C ARG A 162 -8.97 6.66 -9.86
N MET A 163 -8.78 5.98 -8.73
CA MET A 163 -9.18 6.45 -7.40
C MET A 163 -7.93 6.75 -6.58
N TYR A 164 -7.85 7.93 -5.98
CA TYR A 164 -6.69 8.36 -5.21
C TYR A 164 -6.68 7.72 -3.82
N ASN A 165 -5.54 7.13 -3.47
CA ASN A 165 -5.28 6.51 -2.17
C ASN A 165 -6.35 5.50 -1.74
N THR A 166 -6.90 4.69 -2.65
CA THR A 166 -7.90 3.68 -2.29
C THR A 166 -7.44 2.89 -1.06
N PHE A 167 -8.13 3.07 0.06
CA PHE A 167 -7.55 2.87 1.38
C PHE A 167 -7.42 1.40 1.74
N ASP A 168 -8.40 0.60 1.33
CA ASP A 168 -8.35 -0.84 1.49
C ASP A 168 -7.20 -1.48 0.69
N VAL A 169 -6.75 -0.84 -0.40
CA VAL A 169 -5.58 -1.26 -1.19
C VAL A 169 -4.28 -0.64 -0.63
N HIS A 170 -4.32 0.65 -0.26
CA HIS A 170 -3.22 1.38 0.35
C HIS A 170 -2.75 0.71 1.65
N PHE A 171 -3.65 0.07 2.40
CA PHE A 171 -3.31 -0.77 3.55
C PHE A 171 -2.16 -1.75 3.24
N TYR A 172 -2.16 -2.36 2.05
CA TYR A 172 -1.09 -3.27 1.59
C TYR A 172 0.14 -2.49 1.10
N ALA A 173 -0.08 -1.42 0.33
CA ALA A 173 0.98 -0.62 -0.30
C ALA A 173 1.81 0.19 0.71
N SER A 174 1.20 0.56 1.85
CA SER A 174 1.75 1.49 2.84
C SER A 174 2.99 0.96 3.57
N PHE A 175 3.33 -0.33 3.46
CA PHE A 175 4.66 -0.79 3.88
C PHE A 175 5.79 -0.05 3.15
N SER A 176 5.62 0.22 1.85
CA SER A 176 6.60 1.00 1.08
C SER A 176 6.63 2.46 1.55
N LEU A 177 5.47 3.12 1.58
CA LEU A 177 5.39 4.55 1.91
C LEU A 177 5.77 4.81 3.36
N GLY A 178 5.27 4.04 4.31
CA GLY A 178 5.59 4.14 5.74
C GLY A 178 7.06 3.87 6.05
N THR A 179 7.72 2.95 5.33
CA THR A 179 9.15 2.65 5.56
C THR A 179 10.06 3.72 4.96
N LEU A 180 9.79 4.16 3.73
CA LEU A 180 10.71 5.02 2.97
C LEU A 180 10.40 6.51 3.12
N TRP A 181 9.12 6.86 3.24
CA TRP A 181 8.64 8.25 3.36
C TRP A 181 7.59 8.37 4.49
N PRO A 182 7.94 8.06 5.75
CA PRO A 182 6.99 8.03 6.86
C PRO A 182 6.23 9.34 7.08
N ARG A 183 6.83 10.48 6.74
CA ARG A 183 6.14 11.78 6.84
C ARG A 183 5.04 11.96 5.80
N LEU A 184 5.18 11.38 4.60
CA LEU A 184 4.13 11.37 3.59
C LEU A 184 3.00 10.40 3.96
N GLU A 185 3.34 9.22 4.54
CA GLU A 185 2.35 8.31 5.11
C GLU A 185 1.51 9.01 6.19
N GLN A 186 2.16 9.72 7.12
CA GLN A 186 1.43 10.49 8.14
C GLN A 186 0.53 11.57 7.52
N CYS A 187 0.97 12.28 6.46
CA CYS A 187 0.12 13.24 5.76
C CYS A 187 -1.12 12.58 5.15
N LEU A 188 -0.94 11.44 4.50
CA LEU A 188 -2.03 10.65 3.94
C LEU A 188 -3.01 10.19 5.03
N MET A 189 -2.51 9.68 6.15
CA MET A 189 -3.37 9.24 7.25
C MET A 189 -4.18 10.40 7.87
N GLN A 190 -3.60 11.61 7.95
CA GLN A 190 -4.35 12.80 8.39
C GLN A 190 -5.49 13.17 7.44
N GLU A 191 -5.29 13.03 6.12
CA GLU A 191 -6.36 13.22 5.13
C GLU A 191 -7.53 12.26 5.37
N PHE A 192 -7.24 10.99 5.65
CA PHE A 192 -8.28 10.01 5.97
C PHE A 192 -8.98 10.31 7.29
N ARG A 193 -8.25 10.74 8.34
CA ARG A 193 -8.85 11.16 9.62
C ARG A 193 -9.88 12.26 9.40
N ASP A 194 -9.53 13.31 8.65
CA ASP A 194 -10.43 14.43 8.40
C ASP A 194 -11.66 13.95 7.61
N SER A 195 -11.43 13.06 6.65
CA SER A 195 -12.47 12.49 5.80
C SER A 195 -13.43 11.53 6.53
N VAL A 196 -13.03 10.93 7.67
CA VAL A 196 -13.91 10.05 8.46
C VAL A 196 -15.19 10.78 8.88
N TYR A 197 -15.07 12.04 9.27
CA TYR A 197 -16.18 12.86 9.76
C TYR A 197 -16.90 13.65 8.65
N ALA A 198 -16.36 13.66 7.44
CA ALA A 198 -16.98 14.34 6.32
C ALA A 198 -18.37 13.75 5.98
N VAL A 199 -19.25 14.63 5.51
CA VAL A 199 -20.58 14.30 5.01
C VAL A 199 -20.71 14.92 3.62
N ILE A 200 -21.06 14.10 2.64
CA ILE A 200 -21.30 14.56 1.27
C ILE A 200 -22.68 14.07 0.84
N ASP A 201 -23.64 14.99 0.84
CA ASP A 201 -25.06 14.73 0.54
C ASP A 201 -25.34 14.46 -0.94
N GLN A 202 -24.37 14.72 -1.82
CA GLN A 202 -24.48 14.36 -3.22
C GLN A 202 -24.82 12.86 -3.34
N GLU A 203 -25.96 12.54 -3.96
CA GLU A 203 -26.33 11.16 -4.19
C GLU A 203 -25.52 10.57 -5.35
N ARG A 204 -25.21 9.27 -5.26
CA ARG A 204 -24.55 8.52 -6.32
C ARG A 204 -25.31 7.24 -6.62
N TRP A 205 -25.34 6.92 -7.91
CA TRP A 205 -25.90 5.69 -8.42
C TRP A 205 -24.90 4.55 -8.22
N LEU A 206 -25.36 3.48 -7.58
CA LEU A 206 -24.59 2.26 -7.32
C LEU A 206 -24.69 1.30 -8.49
N MET A 207 -23.55 0.92 -9.06
CA MET A 207 -23.52 0.06 -10.24
C MET A 207 -24.06 -1.35 -9.95
N HIS A 208 -23.84 -1.87 -8.75
CA HIS A 208 -24.26 -3.23 -8.40
C HIS A 208 -25.77 -3.36 -8.18
N SER A 209 -26.36 -2.51 -7.33
CA SER A 209 -27.78 -2.61 -6.97
C SER A 209 -28.70 -1.80 -7.88
N GLY A 210 -28.16 -0.79 -8.59
CA GLY A 210 -28.94 0.17 -9.34
C GLY A 210 -29.63 1.24 -8.47
N GLU A 211 -29.38 1.24 -7.16
CA GLU A 211 -29.96 2.18 -6.20
C GLU A 211 -29.12 3.46 -6.08
N TRP A 212 -29.70 4.51 -5.50
CA TRP A 212 -28.99 5.74 -5.15
C TRP A 212 -28.64 5.74 -3.67
N CYS A 213 -27.43 6.18 -3.33
CA CYS A 213 -27.01 6.35 -1.95
C CYS A 213 -26.31 7.70 -1.74
N GLN A 214 -26.25 8.15 -0.49
CA GLN A 214 -25.41 9.29 -0.09
C GLN A 214 -23.94 8.94 -0.36
N ARG A 215 -23.17 9.86 -0.97
CA ARG A 215 -21.77 9.62 -1.34
C ARG A 215 -20.86 9.34 -0.14
N LYS A 216 -21.03 10.09 0.95
CA LYS A 216 -20.24 9.94 2.17
C LYS A 216 -21.09 10.14 3.41
N LYS A 217 -21.16 9.11 4.23
CA LYS A 217 -21.72 9.15 5.59
C LYS A 217 -20.60 9.43 6.60
N PRO A 218 -20.88 10.04 7.76
CA PRO A 218 -19.86 10.23 8.80
C PRO A 218 -19.51 8.90 9.50
N LEU A 219 -18.41 8.89 10.24
CA LEU A 219 -17.92 7.73 11.01
C LEU A 219 -17.59 6.51 10.11
N SER A 220 -17.20 6.77 8.87
CA SER A 220 -16.69 5.76 7.95
C SER A 220 -15.42 6.28 7.29
N VAL A 221 -14.37 5.47 7.28
CA VAL A 221 -13.19 5.74 6.47
C VAL A 221 -13.66 5.70 5.00
N PRO A 222 -13.42 6.74 4.19
CA PRO A 222 -13.76 6.67 2.78
C PRO A 222 -12.96 5.56 2.08
N HIS A 223 -13.54 4.97 1.04
CA HIS A 223 -12.83 4.03 0.18
C HIS A 223 -11.64 4.71 -0.49
N ASP A 224 -11.82 5.93 -1.00
CA ASP A 224 -10.78 6.67 -1.72
C ASP A 224 -10.93 8.18 -1.51
N LEU A 225 -9.86 8.93 -1.80
CA LEU A 225 -9.83 10.38 -1.75
C LEU A 225 -10.24 11.03 -3.09
N GLY A 226 -11.04 10.36 -3.91
CA GLY A 226 -11.64 10.91 -5.11
C GLY A 226 -10.95 10.49 -6.41
N ASN A 227 -11.38 11.09 -7.52
CA ASN A 227 -10.97 10.72 -8.88
C ASN A 227 -10.53 11.97 -9.67
N PRO A 228 -9.46 11.90 -10.49
CA PRO A 228 -8.99 13.05 -11.28
C PRO A 228 -10.03 13.60 -12.27
N GLU A 229 -11.05 12.81 -12.65
CA GLU A 229 -12.18 13.23 -13.48
C GLU A 229 -13.28 13.96 -12.68
N GLU A 230 -13.07 14.18 -11.38
CA GLU A 230 -13.94 14.97 -10.51
C GLU A 230 -13.11 16.06 -9.81
N GLU A 231 -13.06 16.03 -8.47
CA GLU A 231 -12.28 16.92 -7.62
C GLU A 231 -11.74 16.12 -6.42
N PRO A 232 -10.56 15.50 -6.54
CA PRO A 232 -9.90 14.77 -5.45
C PRO A 232 -9.78 15.60 -4.17
N PHE A 233 -9.75 14.93 -3.02
CA PHE A 233 -9.79 15.46 -1.66
C PHE A 233 -11.08 16.20 -1.24
N GLU A 234 -11.85 16.73 -2.19
CA GLU A 234 -13.16 17.36 -1.92
C GLU A 234 -14.29 16.36 -2.15
N LEU A 235 -14.32 15.70 -3.31
CA LEU A 235 -15.28 14.68 -3.69
C LEU A 235 -14.69 13.27 -3.51
N ILE A 236 -14.44 12.92 -2.24
CA ILE A 236 -14.01 11.57 -1.81
C ILE A 236 -15.07 10.49 -2.09
N ASN A 237 -14.72 9.21 -1.95
CA ASN A 237 -15.56 8.08 -2.36
C ASN A 237 -15.99 8.18 -3.82
N ALA A 238 -15.03 8.12 -4.74
CA ALA A 238 -15.30 8.03 -6.17
C ALA A 238 -15.68 6.61 -6.62
N TYR A 239 -15.35 5.57 -5.85
CA TYR A 239 -15.86 4.21 -6.08
C TYR A 239 -17.37 4.09 -5.89
N ASN A 240 -18.11 3.66 -6.93
CA ASN A 240 -19.58 3.60 -6.94
C ASN A 240 -20.16 2.21 -7.28
N ILE A 241 -19.39 1.13 -7.16
CA ILE A 241 -20.00 -0.20 -7.37
C ILE A 241 -20.92 -0.55 -6.20
N TYR A 242 -20.46 -0.31 -4.96
CA TYR A 242 -21.19 -0.52 -3.71
C TYR A 242 -21.20 0.74 -2.83
N ASP A 243 -22.13 0.80 -1.86
CA ASP A 243 -22.02 1.74 -0.74
C ASP A 243 -20.93 1.24 0.23
N VAL A 244 -19.82 1.96 0.24
CA VAL A 244 -18.63 1.62 1.04
C VAL A 244 -18.75 2.04 2.51
N SER A 245 -19.79 2.79 2.87
CA SER A 245 -19.93 3.39 4.21
C SER A 245 -19.99 2.37 5.34
N ASP A 246 -20.44 1.15 5.04
CA ASP A 246 -20.55 0.04 5.99
C ASP A 246 -19.67 -1.17 5.57
N TRP A 247 -18.64 -0.95 4.73
CA TRP A 247 -17.62 -1.97 4.48
C TRP A 247 -16.91 -2.37 5.78
N LYS A 248 -16.63 -3.66 5.93
CA LYS A 248 -16.17 -4.26 7.19
C LYS A 248 -14.67 -4.14 7.40
N ASP A 249 -13.88 -3.85 6.37
CA ASP A 249 -12.43 -3.79 6.46
C ASP A 249 -11.86 -2.37 6.57
N LEU A 250 -12.46 -1.35 5.93
CA LEU A 250 -11.92 0.02 5.88
C LEU A 250 -11.61 0.63 7.26
N ASN A 251 -12.60 0.66 8.16
CA ASN A 251 -12.43 1.19 9.52
C ASN A 251 -11.36 0.42 10.32
N LEU A 252 -11.34 -0.91 10.18
CA LEU A 252 -10.41 -1.78 10.89
C LEU A 252 -8.98 -1.60 10.38
N LYS A 253 -8.81 -1.53 9.06
CA LYS A 253 -7.54 -1.25 8.40
C LYS A 253 -6.98 0.10 8.85
N PHE A 254 -7.81 1.12 8.99
CA PHE A 254 -7.36 2.44 9.43
C PHE A 254 -6.77 2.37 10.83
N ILE A 255 -7.49 1.76 11.77
CA ILE A 255 -7.03 1.57 13.16
C ILE A 255 -5.71 0.80 13.21
N ILE A 256 -5.60 -0.27 12.42
CA ILE A 256 -4.38 -1.09 12.35
C ILE A 256 -3.20 -0.27 11.78
N SER A 257 -3.42 0.49 10.71
CA SER A 257 -2.39 1.34 10.09
C SER A 257 -1.84 2.37 11.06
N LEU A 258 -2.69 3.00 11.89
CA LEU A 258 -2.23 3.99 12.88
C LEU A 258 -1.15 3.43 13.81
N TYR A 259 -1.37 2.23 14.36
CA TYR A 259 -0.42 1.63 15.27
C TYR A 259 0.85 1.16 14.54
N ARG A 260 0.69 0.57 13.35
CA ARG A 260 1.85 0.21 12.51
C ARG A 260 2.71 1.43 12.22
N ASP A 261 2.13 2.53 11.78
CA ASP A 261 2.87 3.75 11.41
C ASP A 261 3.56 4.39 12.62
N TYR A 262 2.92 4.33 13.79
CA TYR A 262 3.58 4.66 15.04
C TYR A 262 4.80 3.77 15.31
N THR A 263 4.73 2.47 15.08
CA THR A 263 5.88 1.57 15.34
C THR A 263 7.08 1.82 14.43
N VAL A 264 6.86 2.48 13.28
CA VAL A 264 7.92 2.88 12.34
C VAL A 264 8.42 4.29 12.65
N SER A 265 7.51 5.24 12.88
CA SER A 265 7.84 6.67 13.07
C SER A 265 8.23 7.02 14.51
N HIS A 266 7.80 6.22 15.49
CA HIS A 266 7.83 6.49 16.92
C HIS A 266 7.19 7.82 17.34
N ASP A 267 6.30 8.36 16.52
CA ASP A 267 5.64 9.64 16.73
C ASP A 267 4.40 9.50 17.62
N VAL A 268 4.61 9.59 18.94
CA VAL A 268 3.53 9.52 19.94
C VAL A 268 2.53 10.66 19.77
N GLY A 269 2.98 11.84 19.32
CA GLY A 269 2.13 13.00 19.10
C GLY A 269 1.12 12.76 17.98
N PHE A 270 1.60 12.22 16.84
CA PHE A 270 0.73 11.74 15.76
C PHE A 270 -0.31 10.75 16.31
N LEU A 271 0.14 9.68 16.98
CA LEU A 271 -0.78 8.64 17.48
C LEU A 271 -1.83 9.20 18.44
N SER A 272 -1.43 10.07 19.37
CA SER A 272 -2.32 10.73 20.32
C SER A 272 -3.41 11.56 19.62
N ARG A 273 -3.08 12.27 18.54
CA ARG A 273 -4.06 13.05 17.75
C ARG A 273 -5.02 12.15 16.98
N MET A 274 -4.58 10.96 16.56
CA MET A 274 -5.38 10.02 15.76
C MET A 274 -6.26 9.11 16.63
N PHE A 275 -5.86 8.86 17.88
CA PHE A 275 -6.50 7.90 18.78
C PHE A 275 -8.01 8.14 18.99
N PRO A 276 -8.51 9.38 19.20
CA PRO A 276 -9.96 9.61 19.31
C PRO A 276 -10.76 9.13 18.09
N CYS A 277 -10.22 9.33 16.89
CA CYS A 277 -10.85 8.84 15.65
C CYS A 277 -10.88 7.31 15.61
N ALA A 278 -9.82 6.64 16.07
CA ALA A 278 -9.79 5.18 16.19
C ALA A 278 -10.87 4.65 17.14
N LEU A 279 -11.12 5.35 18.27
CA LEU A 279 -12.18 5.00 19.22
C LEU A 279 -13.58 5.13 18.61
N ASP A 280 -13.83 6.20 17.87
CA ASP A 280 -15.13 6.40 17.20
C ASP A 280 -15.39 5.32 16.14
N LEU A 281 -14.36 5.00 15.35
CA LEU A 281 -14.45 4.00 14.29
C LEU A 281 -14.68 2.58 14.83
N ILE A 282 -13.97 2.16 15.89
CA ILE A 282 -14.19 0.82 16.46
C ILE A 282 -15.59 0.71 17.10
N ARG A 283 -16.09 1.79 17.72
CA ARG A 283 -17.45 1.84 18.27
C ARG A 283 -18.51 1.81 17.17
N LYS A 284 -18.26 2.43 16.01
CA LYS A 284 -19.10 2.24 14.82
C LYS A 284 -19.10 0.78 14.36
N CYS A 285 -17.97 0.08 14.44
CA CYS A 285 -17.87 -1.34 14.05
C CYS A 285 -18.72 -2.26 14.94
N ASP A 286 -19.04 -1.88 16.18
CA ASP A 286 -19.98 -2.61 17.03
C ASP A 286 -21.37 -2.76 16.35
N SER A 287 -21.75 -1.82 15.47
CA SER A 287 -23.00 -1.90 14.70
C SER A 287 -23.01 -3.00 13.62
N PHE A 288 -21.84 -3.58 13.32
CA PHE A 288 -21.68 -4.69 12.37
C PHE A 288 -21.80 -6.07 13.05
N ASP A 289 -21.83 -6.14 14.38
CA ASP A 289 -22.12 -7.37 15.12
C ASP A 289 -23.64 -7.56 15.27
N LYS A 290 -24.28 -8.04 14.20
CA LYS A 290 -25.76 -8.18 14.14
C LYS A 290 -26.29 -9.24 15.09
N GLN A 291 -25.47 -10.20 15.52
CA GLN A 291 -25.89 -11.31 16.38
C GLN A 291 -25.34 -11.20 17.82
N GLY A 292 -24.62 -10.13 18.18
CA GLY A 292 -24.09 -9.93 19.54
C GLY A 292 -22.93 -10.86 19.92
N LEU A 293 -22.23 -11.42 18.94
CA LEU A 293 -21.12 -12.35 19.13
C LEU A 293 -19.86 -11.68 19.68
N GLY A 294 -19.76 -10.35 19.60
CA GLY A 294 -18.56 -9.58 19.93
C GLY A 294 -17.53 -9.52 18.80
N ILE A 295 -17.93 -9.84 17.56
CA ILE A 295 -17.07 -9.77 16.38
C ILE A 295 -17.87 -9.29 15.17
N VAL A 296 -17.23 -8.55 14.26
CA VAL A 296 -17.86 -8.04 13.04
C VAL A 296 -18.37 -9.18 12.15
N GLN A 297 -19.51 -8.94 11.48
CA GLN A 297 -20.12 -9.90 10.57
C GLN A 297 -20.31 -9.27 9.19
N ASN A 298 -19.84 -9.95 8.14
CA ASN A 298 -20.08 -9.60 6.74
C ASN A 298 -21.54 -9.83 6.36
N GLY A 299 -22.07 -8.97 5.49
CA GLY A 299 -23.50 -8.86 5.19
C GLY A 299 -24.06 -9.87 4.19
N GLY A 300 -23.25 -10.73 3.59
CA GLY A 300 -23.68 -11.61 2.49
C GLY A 300 -23.75 -10.92 1.13
N PHE A 301 -23.00 -9.82 1.00
CA PHE A 301 -22.64 -9.17 -0.25
C PHE A 301 -21.17 -8.69 -0.13
N PRO A 302 -20.50 -8.31 -1.22
CA PRO A 302 -19.13 -7.81 -1.13
C PRO A 302 -19.08 -6.47 -0.37
N ASP A 303 -18.61 -6.54 0.88
CA ASP A 303 -18.51 -5.41 1.79
C ASP A 303 -17.08 -5.23 2.33
N GLN A 304 -16.09 -5.49 1.46
CA GLN A 304 -14.66 -5.43 1.73
C GLN A 304 -13.85 -5.46 0.41
N THR A 305 -12.52 -5.29 0.47
CA THR A 305 -11.60 -5.16 -0.69
C THR A 305 -11.76 -6.22 -1.80
N PHE A 306 -12.13 -7.46 -1.46
CA PHE A 306 -12.53 -8.50 -2.42
C PHE A 306 -13.98 -8.25 -2.86
N ASP A 307 -14.19 -7.14 -3.57
CA ASP A 307 -15.48 -6.55 -3.91
C ASP A 307 -16.34 -7.36 -4.91
N CYS A 308 -15.86 -8.52 -5.35
CA CYS A 308 -16.63 -9.51 -6.11
C CYS A 308 -16.67 -10.89 -5.43
N TRP A 309 -16.06 -11.04 -4.24
CA TRP A 309 -16.04 -12.27 -3.46
C TRP A 309 -16.84 -12.11 -2.16
N THR A 310 -18.10 -12.55 -2.21
CA THR A 310 -19.04 -12.39 -1.11
C THR A 310 -18.63 -13.17 0.14
N MET A 311 -18.57 -12.47 1.28
CA MET A 311 -18.45 -13.05 2.63
C MET A 311 -19.78 -12.93 3.38
N THR A 312 -20.13 -13.93 4.19
CA THR A 312 -21.35 -13.91 5.02
C THR A 312 -21.07 -14.37 6.45
N GLY A 313 -21.51 -13.58 7.44
CA GLY A 313 -21.26 -13.88 8.85
C GLY A 313 -19.83 -13.53 9.26
N VAL A 314 -19.25 -14.27 10.20
CA VAL A 314 -17.85 -14.05 10.61
C VAL A 314 -16.94 -14.61 9.52
N SER A 315 -16.07 -13.78 8.94
CA SER A 315 -15.08 -14.21 7.95
C SER A 315 -13.67 -14.29 8.55
N ALA A 316 -12.81 -15.14 7.97
CA ALA A 316 -11.42 -15.22 8.38
C ALA A 316 -10.69 -13.88 8.19
N TYR A 317 -10.99 -13.19 7.10
CA TYR A 317 -10.38 -11.91 6.74
C TYR A 317 -10.87 -10.75 7.63
N CYS A 318 -12.15 -10.36 7.57
CA CYS A 318 -12.65 -9.22 8.36
C CYS A 318 -12.66 -9.51 9.87
N GLY A 319 -12.92 -10.75 10.28
CA GLY A 319 -12.83 -11.16 11.68
C GLY A 319 -11.40 -11.07 12.22
N GLY A 320 -10.42 -11.49 11.42
CA GLY A 320 -9.00 -11.37 11.77
C GLY A 320 -8.53 -9.92 11.85
N LEU A 321 -9.00 -9.06 10.94
CA LEU A 321 -8.78 -7.61 11.01
C LEU A 321 -9.42 -6.99 12.26
N HIS A 322 -10.60 -7.45 12.68
CA HIS A 322 -11.26 -6.89 13.87
C HIS A 322 -10.48 -7.22 15.14
N ILE A 323 -10.02 -8.46 15.26
CA ILE A 323 -9.12 -8.89 16.34
C ILE A 323 -7.84 -8.06 16.33
N ALA A 324 -7.24 -7.83 15.16
CA ALA A 324 -6.03 -7.03 15.05
C ALA A 324 -6.27 -5.56 15.45
N ALA A 325 -7.37 -4.95 15.02
CA ALA A 325 -7.72 -3.58 15.41
C ALA A 325 -7.90 -3.44 16.93
N LEU A 326 -8.59 -4.40 17.57
CA LEU A 326 -8.75 -4.43 19.03
C LEU A 326 -7.42 -4.58 19.76
N ALA A 327 -6.53 -5.44 19.27
CA ALA A 327 -5.19 -5.60 19.84
C ALA A 327 -4.34 -4.32 19.69
N CYS A 328 -4.37 -3.68 18.52
CA CYS A 328 -3.71 -2.40 18.31
C CYS A 328 -4.27 -1.31 19.26
N LEU A 329 -5.59 -1.29 19.51
CA LEU A 329 -6.20 -0.34 20.46
C LEU A 329 -5.78 -0.58 21.90
N VAL A 330 -5.60 -1.83 22.33
CA VAL A 330 -5.04 -2.15 23.67
C VAL A 330 -3.64 -1.55 23.80
N GLU A 331 -2.78 -1.73 22.80
CA GLU A 331 -1.42 -1.19 22.79
C GLU A 331 -1.41 0.35 22.75
N MET A 332 -2.24 0.96 21.89
CA MET A 332 -2.39 2.41 21.81
C MET A 332 -2.86 3.00 23.14
N ALA A 333 -3.90 2.41 23.74
CA ALA A 333 -4.46 2.86 25.01
C ALA A 333 -3.44 2.74 26.15
N ALA A 334 -2.70 1.63 26.21
CA ALA A 334 -1.62 1.45 27.18
C ALA A 334 -0.51 2.49 27.02
N LEU A 335 -0.08 2.74 25.78
CA LEU A 335 0.97 3.72 25.46
C LEU A 335 0.57 5.15 25.82
N LEU A 336 -0.70 5.51 25.62
CA LEU A 336 -1.24 6.84 25.84
C LEU A 336 -1.79 7.05 27.26
N GLY A 337 -1.81 6.02 28.11
CA GLY A 337 -2.28 6.09 29.50
C GLY A 337 -3.80 6.06 29.67
N HIS A 338 -4.53 5.52 28.70
CA HIS A 338 -5.99 5.36 28.70
C HIS A 338 -6.39 3.97 29.26
N GLU A 339 -6.31 3.79 30.58
CA GLU A 339 -6.49 2.46 31.20
C GLU A 339 -7.92 1.90 31.09
N ASP A 340 -8.95 2.77 31.09
CA ASP A 340 -10.35 2.35 30.93
C ASP A 340 -10.58 1.76 29.53
N GLU A 341 -10.16 2.46 28.48
CA GLU A 341 -10.21 1.98 27.10
C GLU A 341 -9.39 0.71 26.90
N LYS A 342 -8.20 0.63 27.50
CA LYS A 342 -7.36 -0.58 27.45
C LYS A 342 -8.10 -1.78 28.04
N GLN A 343 -8.76 -1.63 29.20
CA GLN A 343 -9.53 -2.72 29.82
C GLN A 343 -10.76 -3.10 29.00
N GLU A 344 -11.47 -2.11 28.43
CA GLU A 344 -12.59 -2.34 27.51
C GLU A 344 -12.15 -3.19 26.32
N PHE A 345 -11.10 -2.75 25.61
CA PHE A 345 -10.66 -3.42 24.39
C PHE A 345 -9.98 -4.77 24.67
N GLN A 346 -9.31 -4.94 25.80
CA GLN A 346 -8.79 -6.25 26.22
C GLN A 346 -9.94 -7.27 26.42
N THR A 347 -11.06 -6.82 26.98
CA THR A 347 -12.25 -7.65 27.17
C THR A 347 -12.88 -8.01 25.81
N LYS A 348 -13.06 -7.02 24.93
CA LYS A 348 -13.57 -7.24 23.57
C LYS A 348 -12.66 -8.17 22.75
N LEU A 349 -11.34 -7.95 22.79
CA LEU A 349 -10.33 -8.78 22.12
C LEU A 349 -10.43 -10.26 22.55
N THR A 350 -10.53 -10.50 23.85
CA THR A 350 -10.62 -11.86 24.40
C THR A 350 -11.87 -12.57 23.87
N LYS A 351 -13.02 -11.89 23.89
CA LYS A 351 -14.29 -12.44 23.37
C LYS A 351 -14.23 -12.68 21.86
N ALA A 352 -13.77 -11.70 21.09
CA ALA A 352 -13.69 -11.77 19.63
C ALA A 352 -12.75 -12.90 19.18
N SER A 353 -11.58 -13.03 19.82
CA SER A 353 -10.61 -14.09 19.54
C SER A 353 -11.20 -15.48 19.77
N GLN A 354 -11.86 -15.70 20.92
CA GLN A 354 -12.51 -16.97 21.22
C GLN A 354 -13.54 -17.34 20.14
N VAL A 355 -14.45 -16.41 19.79
CA VAL A 355 -15.48 -16.65 18.77
C VAL A 355 -14.87 -16.95 17.40
N TYR A 356 -13.83 -16.23 17.00
CA TYR A 356 -13.15 -16.44 15.73
C TYR A 356 -12.58 -17.85 15.61
N HIS A 357 -11.88 -18.32 16.64
CA HIS A 357 -11.33 -19.69 16.66
C HIS A 357 -12.43 -20.73 16.67
N ASP A 358 -13.47 -20.57 17.50
CA ASP A 358 -14.56 -21.53 17.64
C ASP A 358 -15.37 -21.71 16.33
N LEU A 359 -15.60 -20.62 15.60
CA LEU A 359 -16.41 -20.65 14.39
C LEU A 359 -15.62 -21.08 13.15
N LEU A 360 -14.35 -20.65 13.06
CA LEU A 360 -13.63 -20.72 11.78
C LEU A 360 -12.57 -21.81 11.70
N TRP A 361 -11.95 -22.18 12.83
CA TRP A 361 -10.87 -23.16 12.82
C TRP A 361 -11.36 -24.53 12.32
N THR A 362 -10.67 -25.09 11.33
CA THR A 362 -11.02 -26.39 10.73
C THR A 362 -10.18 -27.54 11.26
N GLY A 363 -9.18 -27.25 12.10
CA GLY A 363 -8.10 -28.18 12.44
C GLY A 363 -6.88 -28.07 11.50
N SER A 364 -6.98 -27.33 10.39
CA SER A 364 -5.83 -27.08 9.50
C SER A 364 -5.67 -25.63 9.03
N TYR A 365 -6.77 -24.89 8.90
CA TYR A 365 -6.80 -23.50 8.47
C TYR A 365 -8.07 -22.83 9.02
N TYR A 366 -8.25 -21.53 8.82
CA TYR A 366 -9.50 -20.84 9.08
C TYR A 366 -10.36 -20.85 7.82
N ARG A 367 -11.56 -21.41 7.92
CA ARG A 367 -12.52 -21.41 6.81
C ARG A 367 -12.84 -19.98 6.38
N PHE A 368 -13.14 -19.78 5.10
CA PHE A 368 -13.43 -18.47 4.52
C PHE A 368 -14.46 -17.65 5.32
N ASP A 369 -15.60 -18.25 5.67
CA ASP A 369 -16.61 -17.62 6.53
C ASP A 369 -17.49 -18.62 7.33
N SER A 370 -18.33 -18.08 8.21
CA SER A 370 -19.21 -18.85 9.10
C SER A 370 -20.59 -19.15 8.49
N SER A 371 -20.77 -18.98 7.17
CA SER A 371 -22.08 -19.13 6.53
C SER A 371 -22.53 -20.58 6.36
N HIS A 372 -21.59 -21.53 6.46
CA HIS A 372 -21.77 -22.93 6.10
C HIS A 372 -22.21 -23.16 4.64
N SER A 373 -22.03 -22.16 3.78
CA SER A 373 -22.23 -22.29 2.34
C SER A 373 -21.18 -23.23 1.72
N LYS A 374 -21.36 -23.61 0.45
CA LYS A 374 -20.37 -24.43 -0.27
C LYS A 374 -18.99 -23.76 -0.35
N HIS A 375 -18.92 -22.43 -0.51
CA HIS A 375 -17.65 -21.68 -0.58
C HIS A 375 -17.12 -21.29 0.81
N SER A 376 -17.90 -21.46 1.89
CA SER A 376 -17.44 -21.15 3.26
C SER A 376 -16.18 -21.91 3.67
N GLN A 377 -15.90 -23.04 3.02
CA GLN A 377 -14.75 -23.90 3.29
C GLN A 377 -13.49 -23.52 2.49
N SER A 378 -13.56 -22.53 1.59
CA SER A 378 -12.41 -22.11 0.78
C SER A 378 -11.23 -21.72 1.65
N ILE A 379 -10.03 -22.13 1.23
CA ILE A 379 -8.76 -21.76 1.81
C ILE A 379 -8.36 -20.44 1.16
N MET A 380 -8.52 -19.35 1.91
CA MET A 380 -8.18 -18.01 1.46
C MET A 380 -6.70 -17.72 1.69
N ALA A 381 -5.99 -17.22 0.67
CA ALA A 381 -4.57 -16.86 0.78
C ALA A 381 -4.33 -15.78 1.85
N ASP A 382 -5.28 -14.85 2.02
CA ASP A 382 -5.17 -13.71 2.92
C ASP A 382 -5.90 -13.89 4.28
N GLN A 383 -6.22 -15.12 4.66
CA GLN A 383 -6.93 -15.40 5.92
C GLN A 383 -6.16 -14.98 7.19
N LEU A 384 -4.85 -14.70 7.08
CA LEU A 384 -3.99 -14.24 8.17
C LEU A 384 -3.61 -12.75 8.06
N CYS A 385 -4.35 -11.95 7.29
CA CYS A 385 -4.04 -10.52 7.05
C CYS A 385 -3.89 -9.73 8.37
N GLY A 386 -4.86 -9.83 9.29
CA GLY A 386 -4.77 -9.16 10.59
C GLY A 386 -3.59 -9.63 11.44
N TYR A 387 -3.28 -10.94 11.41
CA TYR A 387 -2.14 -11.52 12.12
C TYR A 387 -0.80 -10.94 11.62
N LEU A 388 -0.62 -10.83 10.30
CA LEU A 388 0.57 -10.23 9.70
C LEU A 388 0.82 -8.82 10.21
N PHE A 389 -0.21 -7.97 10.26
CA PHE A 389 -0.03 -6.59 10.70
C PHE A 389 0.31 -6.47 12.18
N LEU A 390 -0.21 -7.34 13.03
CA LEU A 390 0.22 -7.41 14.44
C LEU A 390 1.70 -7.78 14.56
N LYS A 391 2.14 -8.82 13.82
CA LYS A 391 3.56 -9.22 13.75
C LYS A 391 4.44 -8.09 13.22
N ALA A 392 4.02 -7.43 12.16
CA ALA A 392 4.72 -6.29 11.57
C ALA A 392 4.82 -5.10 12.53
N SER A 393 3.83 -4.92 13.41
CA SER A 393 3.79 -3.88 14.43
C SER A 393 4.51 -4.28 15.74
N GLY A 394 5.00 -5.53 15.85
CA GLY A 394 5.67 -6.02 17.06
C GLY A 394 4.73 -6.34 18.23
N VAL A 395 3.43 -6.49 17.97
CA VAL A 395 2.44 -6.88 18.99
C VAL A 395 2.62 -8.35 19.34
N ASN A 396 2.50 -8.69 20.63
CA ASN A 396 2.53 -10.08 21.05
C ASN A 396 1.24 -10.81 20.63
N THR A 397 1.35 -11.67 19.63
CA THR A 397 0.21 -12.39 19.06
C THR A 397 -0.10 -13.71 19.77
N GLN A 398 0.74 -14.20 20.69
CA GLN A 398 0.64 -15.57 21.21
C GLN A 398 -0.67 -15.87 21.95
N ALA A 399 -1.20 -14.86 22.66
CA ALA A 399 -2.48 -14.97 23.36
C ALA A 399 -3.70 -14.77 22.44
N ILE A 400 -3.48 -14.33 21.20
CA ILE A 400 -4.53 -13.97 20.24
C ILE A 400 -4.67 -15.06 19.18
N PHE A 401 -3.54 -15.51 18.62
CA PHE A 401 -3.47 -16.51 17.57
C PHE A 401 -2.57 -17.67 18.03
N PRO A 402 -3.12 -18.87 18.28
CA PRO A 402 -2.32 -20.03 18.68
C PRO A 402 -1.25 -20.35 17.62
N ALA A 403 0.01 -20.48 18.04
CA ALA A 403 1.13 -20.75 17.12
C ALA A 403 0.89 -21.98 16.24
N ALA A 404 0.34 -23.06 16.82
CA ALA A 404 0.00 -24.26 16.08
C ALA A 404 -1.06 -24.02 14.97
N HIS A 405 -1.98 -23.08 15.16
CA HIS A 405 -2.95 -22.72 14.13
C HIS A 405 -2.27 -21.95 13.00
N ILE A 406 -1.39 -21.00 13.32
CA ILE A 406 -0.62 -20.22 12.34
C ILE A 406 0.25 -21.14 11.49
N ASP A 407 1.03 -22.00 12.13
CA ASP A 407 1.92 -22.95 11.46
C ASP A 407 1.16 -23.82 10.46
N LYS A 408 0.07 -24.41 10.93
CA LYS A 408 -0.75 -25.32 10.12
C LYS A 408 -1.48 -24.59 9.00
N THR A 409 -1.91 -23.35 9.24
CA THR A 409 -2.56 -22.50 8.23
C THR A 409 -1.57 -22.15 7.12
N LEU A 410 -0.35 -21.72 7.45
CA LEU A 410 0.69 -21.40 6.47
C LEU A 410 1.10 -22.63 5.66
N ASP A 411 1.27 -23.79 6.30
CA ASP A 411 1.54 -25.05 5.59
C ASP A 411 0.40 -25.42 4.64
N THR A 412 -0.85 -25.22 5.08
CA THR A 412 -2.03 -25.48 4.24
C THR A 412 -2.01 -24.57 3.02
N ILE A 413 -1.98 -23.24 3.21
CA ILE A 413 -1.96 -22.23 2.12
C ILE A 413 -0.79 -22.49 1.17
N PHE A 414 0.42 -22.77 1.69
CA PHE A 414 1.59 -23.04 0.86
C PHE A 414 1.38 -24.31 0.01
N SER A 415 0.85 -25.38 0.59
CA SER A 415 0.61 -26.62 -0.14
C SER A 415 -0.50 -26.50 -1.19
N THR A 416 -1.55 -25.71 -0.93
CA THR A 416 -2.73 -25.57 -1.79
C THR A 416 -2.62 -24.36 -2.72
N ASN A 417 -2.69 -23.15 -2.17
CA ASN A 417 -2.81 -21.89 -2.91
C ASN A 417 -1.52 -21.53 -3.66
N VAL A 418 -0.36 -22.01 -3.20
CA VAL A 418 0.93 -21.80 -3.86
C VAL A 418 1.32 -23.03 -4.66
N LYS A 419 1.68 -24.14 -4.01
CA LYS A 419 2.19 -25.34 -4.70
C LYS A 419 1.12 -26.06 -5.52
N GLY A 420 -0.14 -26.06 -5.10
CA GLY A 420 -1.26 -26.59 -5.87
C GLY A 420 -1.60 -25.75 -7.10
N PHE A 421 -1.24 -24.46 -7.09
CA PHE A 421 -1.47 -23.55 -8.21
C PHE A 421 -0.22 -23.40 -9.08
N HIS A 422 -0.22 -24.01 -10.27
CA HIS A 422 0.91 -23.95 -11.20
C HIS A 422 2.27 -24.29 -10.56
N LEU A 423 2.29 -25.26 -9.64
CA LEU A 423 3.49 -25.74 -8.94
C LEU A 423 4.25 -24.65 -8.16
N GLY A 424 3.58 -23.58 -7.72
CA GLY A 424 4.18 -22.44 -7.03
C GLY A 424 4.93 -21.48 -7.95
N SER A 425 4.64 -21.51 -9.25
CA SER A 425 5.37 -20.72 -10.24
C SER A 425 4.68 -19.40 -10.62
N MET A 426 3.60 -19.01 -9.93
CA MET A 426 2.79 -17.82 -10.26
C MET A 426 2.38 -16.96 -9.05
N GLY A 427 2.73 -17.32 -7.82
CA GLY A 427 2.22 -16.67 -6.60
C GLY A 427 1.20 -17.53 -5.87
N ALA A 428 0.37 -16.89 -5.02
CA ALA A 428 -0.70 -17.55 -4.29
C ALA A 428 -2.07 -17.19 -4.89
N VAL A 429 -2.81 -18.19 -5.38
CA VAL A 429 -4.18 -17.95 -5.82
C VAL A 429 -5.09 -17.70 -4.61
N ASN A 430 -6.03 -16.77 -4.74
CA ASN A 430 -6.80 -16.25 -3.62
C ASN A 430 -7.64 -17.34 -2.94
N GLY A 431 -8.34 -18.19 -3.71
CA GLY A 431 -9.23 -19.23 -3.18
C GLY A 431 -8.94 -20.62 -3.74
N MET A 432 -8.77 -21.58 -2.84
CA MET A 432 -8.70 -23.02 -3.16
C MET A 432 -9.71 -23.80 -2.32
N ASN A 433 -10.39 -24.77 -2.91
CA ASN A 433 -11.20 -25.72 -2.16
C ASN A 433 -10.31 -26.70 -1.37
N PRO A 434 -10.83 -27.31 -0.29
CA PRO A 434 -10.06 -28.25 0.54
C PRO A 434 -9.60 -29.51 -0.20
N ASP A 435 -10.27 -29.87 -1.30
CA ASP A 435 -9.90 -30.98 -2.18
C ASP A 435 -8.76 -30.64 -3.15
N GLY A 436 -8.23 -29.42 -3.10
CA GLY A 436 -7.15 -28.94 -3.97
C GLY A 436 -7.63 -28.43 -5.33
N THR A 437 -8.94 -28.29 -5.56
CA THR A 437 -9.47 -27.64 -6.77
C THR A 437 -9.58 -26.12 -6.58
N LEU A 438 -9.53 -25.36 -7.68
CA LEU A 438 -9.68 -23.90 -7.65
C LEU A 438 -11.07 -23.50 -7.16
N ASP A 439 -11.16 -22.50 -6.29
CA ASP A 439 -12.45 -21.89 -5.96
C ASP A 439 -12.91 -21.02 -7.13
N ARG A 440 -14.02 -21.43 -7.77
CA ARG A 440 -14.63 -20.75 -8.92
C ARG A 440 -15.92 -20.02 -8.54
N PHE A 441 -16.09 -19.68 -7.26
CA PHE A 441 -17.25 -18.95 -6.79
C PHE A 441 -17.27 -17.50 -7.29
N ALA A 442 -16.10 -16.85 -7.33
CA ALA A 442 -15.94 -15.48 -7.79
C ALA A 442 -14.72 -15.36 -8.72
N ILE A 443 -14.72 -14.37 -9.61
CA ILE A 443 -13.54 -14.09 -10.44
C ILE A 443 -12.30 -13.85 -9.57
N GLN A 444 -12.48 -13.15 -8.44
CA GLN A 444 -11.40 -12.84 -7.50
C GLN A 444 -10.89 -14.06 -6.75
N SER A 445 -11.70 -15.11 -6.54
CA SER A 445 -11.21 -16.33 -5.90
C SER A 445 -10.26 -17.11 -6.83
N GLU A 446 -10.40 -16.93 -8.15
CA GLU A 446 -9.56 -17.55 -9.17
C GLU A 446 -8.25 -16.80 -9.47
N GLU A 447 -8.10 -15.59 -8.94
CA GLU A 447 -6.97 -14.71 -9.20
C GLU A 447 -5.83 -14.90 -8.19
N VAL A 448 -4.60 -14.70 -8.64
CA VAL A 448 -3.46 -14.36 -7.80
C VAL A 448 -3.42 -12.84 -7.69
N TRP A 449 -3.61 -12.31 -6.48
CA TRP A 449 -3.37 -10.89 -6.24
C TRP A 449 -1.91 -10.64 -5.87
N THR A 450 -1.29 -9.68 -6.54
CA THR A 450 0.16 -9.43 -6.42
C THR A 450 0.53 -8.99 -5.01
N GLY A 451 -0.18 -8.00 -4.47
CA GLY A 451 0.02 -7.53 -3.12
C GLY A 451 -0.32 -8.55 -2.02
N VAL A 452 -1.37 -9.35 -2.20
CA VAL A 452 -1.73 -10.45 -1.28
C VAL A 452 -0.62 -11.50 -1.23
N THR A 453 -0.05 -11.85 -2.39
CA THR A 453 1.07 -12.80 -2.46
C THR A 453 2.30 -12.27 -1.72
N TYR A 454 2.64 -10.99 -1.85
CA TYR A 454 3.75 -10.39 -1.11
C TYR A 454 3.51 -10.33 0.40
N LEU A 455 2.29 -10.00 0.84
CA LEU A 455 1.94 -10.06 2.27
C LEU A 455 1.96 -11.48 2.83
N LEU A 456 1.48 -12.48 2.07
CA LEU A 456 1.60 -13.88 2.48
C LEU A 456 3.06 -14.30 2.62
N ALA A 457 3.92 -13.93 1.67
CA ALA A 457 5.35 -14.17 1.75
C ALA A 457 6.00 -13.44 2.95
N ALA A 458 5.56 -12.21 3.26
CA ALA A 458 6.00 -11.50 4.47
C ALA A 458 5.59 -12.24 5.76
N THR A 459 4.36 -12.78 5.81
CA THR A 459 3.90 -13.62 6.93
C THR A 459 4.78 -14.84 7.11
N MET A 460 5.12 -15.53 6.01
CA MET A 460 6.04 -16.67 6.03
C MET A 460 7.42 -16.27 6.57
N LEU A 461 7.96 -15.10 6.18
CA LEU A 461 9.23 -14.60 6.70
C LEU A 461 9.19 -14.30 8.20
N TYR A 462 8.10 -13.69 8.70
CA TYR A 462 7.91 -13.44 10.14
C TYR A 462 7.86 -14.72 10.98
N GLU A 463 7.43 -15.83 10.38
CA GLU A 463 7.38 -17.16 10.99
C GLU A 463 8.61 -18.02 10.65
N GLY A 464 9.68 -17.44 10.10
CA GLY A 464 10.94 -18.14 9.81
C GLY A 464 10.88 -19.13 8.63
N ARG A 465 9.82 -19.08 7.82
CA ARG A 465 9.56 -19.97 6.68
C ARG A 465 10.13 -19.39 5.38
N GLN A 466 11.42 -19.09 5.37
CA GLN A 466 12.10 -18.39 4.25
C GLN A 466 11.91 -19.10 2.90
N ASP A 467 12.09 -20.42 2.84
CA ASP A 467 11.91 -21.19 1.60
C ASP A 467 10.49 -21.05 1.02
N GLN A 468 9.47 -21.09 1.87
CA GLN A 468 8.08 -20.92 1.45
C GLN A 468 7.85 -19.50 0.92
N ALA A 469 8.39 -18.49 1.60
CA ALA A 469 8.28 -17.08 1.19
C ALA A 469 8.90 -16.84 -0.19
N TRP A 470 10.12 -17.34 -0.41
CA TRP A 470 10.85 -17.13 -1.67
C TRP A 470 10.25 -17.90 -2.85
N VAL A 471 9.68 -19.10 -2.61
CA VAL A 471 8.90 -19.81 -3.64
C VAL A 471 7.65 -19.01 -4.00
N THR A 472 6.91 -18.54 -3.00
CA THR A 472 5.65 -17.81 -3.16
C THR A 472 5.85 -16.50 -3.95
N ALA A 473 6.67 -15.59 -3.44
CA ALA A 473 6.91 -14.29 -4.09
C ALA A 473 7.76 -14.42 -5.37
N GLY A 474 8.73 -15.34 -5.41
CA GLY A 474 9.56 -15.55 -6.59
C GLY A 474 8.78 -16.14 -7.77
N GLY A 475 7.76 -16.96 -7.50
CA GLY A 475 6.83 -17.43 -8.53
C GLY A 475 6.06 -16.27 -9.19
N LEU A 476 5.59 -15.33 -8.37
CA LEU A 476 4.94 -14.12 -8.85
C LEU A 476 5.89 -13.25 -9.67
N TYR A 477 7.07 -12.90 -9.13
CA TYR A 477 8.05 -12.07 -9.82
C TYR A 477 8.41 -12.62 -11.20
N ARG A 478 8.77 -13.91 -11.29
CA ARG A 478 9.11 -14.53 -12.57
C ARG A 478 7.95 -14.52 -13.55
N THR A 479 6.72 -14.62 -13.05
CA THR A 479 5.55 -14.49 -13.91
C THR A 479 5.47 -13.08 -14.48
N VAL A 480 5.40 -12.06 -13.62
CA VAL A 480 5.25 -10.65 -14.02
C VAL A 480 6.42 -10.16 -14.89
N TYR A 481 7.66 -10.31 -14.42
CA TYR A 481 8.84 -9.72 -15.07
C TYR A 481 9.41 -10.57 -16.20
N GLU A 482 9.45 -11.90 -16.04
CA GLU A 482 10.18 -12.76 -16.98
C GLU A 482 9.29 -13.45 -18.02
N ARG A 483 7.99 -13.63 -17.76
CA ARG A 483 7.10 -14.42 -18.63
C ARG A 483 6.04 -13.60 -19.36
N ILE A 484 5.37 -12.67 -18.68
CA ILE A 484 4.29 -11.87 -19.29
C ILE A 484 4.70 -10.43 -19.59
N GLY A 485 5.87 -9.98 -19.13
CA GLY A 485 6.45 -8.69 -19.53
C GLY A 485 5.74 -7.47 -18.94
N LEU A 486 5.13 -7.61 -17.77
CA LEU A 486 4.44 -6.52 -17.06
C LEU A 486 5.32 -5.89 -15.96
N GLY A 487 6.64 -6.01 -16.05
CA GLY A 487 7.53 -5.23 -15.19
C GLY A 487 7.36 -3.74 -15.49
N PHE A 488 7.22 -2.92 -14.45
CA PHE A 488 6.80 -1.50 -14.53
C PHE A 488 5.35 -1.29 -14.99
N GLU A 489 4.54 -2.35 -15.04
CA GLU A 489 3.07 -2.29 -15.19
C GLU A 489 2.41 -3.37 -14.32
N THR A 490 3.04 -3.72 -13.18
CA THR A 490 2.63 -4.84 -12.32
C THR A 490 1.14 -4.77 -12.00
N PRO A 491 0.35 -5.81 -12.34
CA PRO A 491 -1.10 -5.74 -12.23
C PRO A 491 -1.61 -6.01 -10.81
N GLU A 492 -2.89 -5.77 -10.56
CA GLU A 492 -3.59 -6.24 -9.35
C GLU A 492 -3.67 -7.77 -9.33
N GLY A 493 -4.29 -8.33 -10.37
CA GLY A 493 -4.70 -9.73 -10.43
C GLY A 493 -4.15 -10.46 -11.65
N LEU A 494 -3.80 -11.73 -11.47
CA LEU A 494 -3.41 -12.66 -12.53
C LEU A 494 -4.26 -13.93 -12.46
N THR A 495 -4.61 -14.50 -13.59
CA THR A 495 -5.30 -15.80 -13.67
C THR A 495 -4.38 -16.89 -14.21
N GLY A 496 -4.73 -18.16 -13.98
CA GLY A 496 -3.90 -19.31 -14.39
C GLY A 496 -3.72 -19.47 -15.91
N ASP A 497 -4.60 -18.88 -16.71
CA ASP A 497 -4.54 -18.81 -18.17
C ASP A 497 -3.71 -17.63 -18.70
N ARG A 498 -2.91 -16.98 -17.83
CA ARG A 498 -2.00 -15.88 -18.17
C ARG A 498 -2.71 -14.60 -18.62
N THR A 499 -3.93 -14.37 -18.13
CA THR A 499 -4.57 -13.04 -18.23
C THR A 499 -4.28 -12.23 -16.97
N TYR A 500 -4.46 -10.92 -17.07
CA TYR A 500 -4.27 -9.99 -15.96
C TYR A 500 -5.44 -9.01 -15.87
N ARG A 501 -5.57 -8.36 -14.71
CA ARG A 501 -6.55 -7.30 -14.44
C ARG A 501 -5.86 -6.12 -13.77
N SER A 502 -6.16 -4.91 -14.25
CA SER A 502 -5.64 -3.63 -13.73
C SER A 502 -4.12 -3.56 -13.71
N GLY A 503 -3.53 -3.26 -14.87
CA GLY A 503 -2.10 -3.00 -15.00
C GLY A 503 -1.68 -1.72 -14.29
N GLY A 504 -0.43 -1.67 -13.81
CA GLY A 504 0.09 -0.55 -13.04
C GLY A 504 -0.69 -0.33 -11.77
N TYR A 505 -0.44 -1.13 -10.72
CA TYR A 505 -1.31 -1.20 -9.55
C TYR A 505 -0.57 -1.03 -8.21
N MET A 506 -1.17 -0.25 -7.30
CA MET A 506 -0.52 0.15 -6.06
C MET A 506 -0.24 -1.01 -5.10
N ARG A 507 -1.06 -2.07 -5.13
CA ARG A 507 -0.98 -3.17 -4.15
C ARG A 507 0.35 -3.92 -4.23
N ALA A 508 1.04 -3.90 -5.37
CA ALA A 508 2.36 -4.54 -5.55
C ALA A 508 3.46 -3.92 -4.67
N LEU A 509 3.28 -2.67 -4.20
CA LEU A 509 4.15 -2.01 -3.21
C LEU A 509 4.19 -2.75 -1.86
N ALA A 510 3.32 -3.73 -1.64
CA ALA A 510 3.38 -4.64 -0.50
C ALA A 510 4.68 -5.47 -0.43
N VAL A 511 5.50 -5.52 -1.49
CA VAL A 511 6.83 -6.17 -1.49
C VAL A 511 7.73 -5.65 -0.34
N TYR A 512 7.54 -4.41 0.13
CA TYR A 512 8.26 -3.87 1.27
C TYR A 512 7.88 -4.50 2.62
N ALA A 513 6.71 -5.14 2.73
CA ALA A 513 6.37 -5.94 3.90
C ALA A 513 7.36 -7.10 4.07
N MET A 514 7.82 -7.70 2.97
CA MET A 514 8.85 -8.73 3.01
C MET A 514 10.18 -8.19 3.50
N GLN A 515 10.57 -6.99 3.06
CA GLN A 515 11.83 -6.36 3.51
C GLN A 515 11.78 -6.06 5.01
N GLN A 516 10.64 -5.56 5.51
CA GLN A 516 10.44 -5.33 6.94
C GLN A 516 10.50 -6.65 7.73
N ALA A 517 9.86 -7.70 7.24
CA ALA A 517 9.88 -9.03 7.87
C ALA A 517 11.29 -9.62 7.92
N TYR A 518 12.00 -9.60 6.79
CA TYR A 518 13.38 -10.05 6.66
C TYR A 518 14.32 -9.32 7.63
N ASN A 519 14.21 -7.99 7.69
CA ASN A 519 15.04 -7.17 8.59
C ASN A 519 14.77 -7.44 10.08
N LYS A 520 13.52 -7.74 10.46
CA LYS A 520 13.18 -8.08 11.85
C LYS A 520 13.64 -9.50 12.22
N GLY A 521 13.51 -10.46 11.30
CA GLY A 521 13.99 -11.84 11.50
C GLY A 521 15.50 -11.89 11.73
N ASN A 522 16.28 -11.16 10.93
CA ASN A 522 17.75 -11.19 11.01
C ASN A 522 18.33 -10.40 12.20
N LYS A 523 17.57 -9.51 12.85
CA LYS A 523 17.99 -8.84 14.09
C LYS A 523 17.80 -9.71 15.35
N SER A 524 17.19 -10.89 15.20
CA SER A 524 16.90 -11.83 16.29
C SER A 524 17.96 -12.94 16.44
N HIS A 525 19.03 -12.87 15.64
CA HIS A 525 20.24 -13.70 15.70
C HIS A 525 21.45 -12.78 15.90
#